data_AF-A0A8T1MH62-F1
#
_entry.id   AF-A0A8T1MH62-F1
#
_cell.length_a   1.000
_cell.length_b   1.000
_cell.length_c   1.000
_cell.angle_alpha   90.00
_cell.angle_beta   90.00
_cell.angle_gamma   90.00
#
_symmetry.space_group_name_H-M   'P 1'
#
loop_
_entity.id
_entity.type
_entity.pdbx_description
1 polymer ?
#
loop_
_entity_poly.entity_id
_entity_poly.type
_entity_poly.pdbx_seq_one_letter_code
_entity_poly.pdbx_strand_id
1 'polypeptide(L)'
;MLRCLLSGPPLSRVLSGTCSRKLAYWNIEWKPAPYPCTSAQREAAAKRYGLLLTDYQPFEDDGYAPGDYPNMRNYNEANRDPWEHYDYYPVKRNYNEPVPFYWEFYSEAGADPDFQEVHHYGQPMWWIFFKFFLPLILVGGFALLTEPYTFFQPEKAKQFPFCKKHEHYTFEPEM
;
A
#
# COMPACT_ATOMS: atom_id res chain seq x y z
N MET A 1 27.27 -7.44 11.72
CA MET A 1 28.11 -8.38 12.54
C MET A 1 28.95 -7.71 13.64
N LEU A 2 29.48 -6.47 13.47
CA LEU A 2 30.35 -5.86 14.50
C LEU A 2 29.65 -5.39 15.80
N ARG A 3 28.33 -5.12 15.78
CA ARG A 3 27.61 -4.57 16.95
C ARG A 3 27.40 -5.56 18.10
N CYS A 4 27.41 -6.87 17.82
CA CYS A 4 27.09 -7.86 18.85
C CYS A 4 28.21 -8.09 19.88
N LEU A 5 29.44 -7.68 19.57
CA LEU A 5 30.60 -7.86 20.46
C LEU A 5 30.72 -6.80 21.57
N LEU A 6 29.88 -5.77 21.59
CA LEU A 6 30.03 -4.62 22.50
C LEU A 6 29.01 -4.57 23.65
N SER A 7 28.13 -5.56 23.78
CA SER A 7 27.06 -5.58 24.80
C SER A 7 27.37 -6.49 25.99
N GLY A 8 28.41 -6.16 26.76
CA GLY A 8 28.58 -6.69 28.12
C GLY A 8 27.72 -5.92 29.12
N PRO A 9 27.09 -6.57 30.13
CA PRO A 9 26.26 -5.84 31.10
C PRO A 9 27.15 -5.00 32.04
N PRO A 10 26.82 -3.73 32.31
CA PRO A 10 27.51 -2.97 33.35
C PRO A 10 27.14 -3.52 34.74
N LEU A 11 28.18 -3.85 35.52
CA LEU A 11 28.10 -4.17 36.94
C LEU A 11 27.73 -2.93 37.75
N SER A 12 26.45 -2.70 38.04
CA SER A 12 26.04 -1.91 39.21
C SER A 12 24.63 -2.31 39.68
N ARG A 13 24.59 -3.33 40.52
CA ARG A 13 23.37 -3.75 41.23
C ARG A 13 23.26 -2.96 42.54
N VAL A 14 22.73 -1.74 42.48
CA VAL A 14 22.27 -1.02 43.68
C VAL A 14 20.76 -1.23 43.78
N LEU A 15 20.36 -2.08 44.73
CA LEU A 15 18.97 -2.38 45.06
C LEU A 15 18.36 -1.17 45.80
N SER A 16 17.80 -0.21 45.05
CA SER A 16 16.91 0.79 45.63
C SER A 16 15.51 0.18 45.77
N GLY A 17 15.12 -0.10 47.02
CA GLY A 17 13.87 -0.74 47.42
C GLY A 17 12.66 0.17 47.31
N THR A 18 12.25 0.49 46.08
CA THR A 18 10.87 0.90 45.81
C THR A 18 10.16 -0.27 45.12
N CYS A 19 9.44 -1.05 45.93
CA CYS A 19 8.47 -2.04 45.44
C CYS A 19 7.26 -1.29 44.87
N SER A 20 7.44 -0.58 43.76
CA SER A 20 6.33 -0.37 42.85
C SER A 20 6.12 -1.73 42.17
N ARG A 21 5.15 -2.51 42.67
CA ARG A 21 4.73 -3.72 41.97
C ARG A 21 4.34 -3.27 40.57
N LYS A 22 5.18 -3.59 39.57
CA LYS A 22 4.84 -3.43 38.16
C LYS A 22 3.60 -4.29 37.92
N LEU A 23 2.42 -3.67 38.00
CA LEU A 23 1.13 -4.35 37.94
C LEU A 23 0.85 -4.97 36.55
N ALA A 24 1.72 -4.70 35.57
CA ALA A 24 1.75 -5.34 34.26
C ALA A 24 2.69 -6.57 34.26
N TYR A 25 2.36 -7.60 35.04
CA TYR A 25 3.09 -8.88 35.03
C TYR A 25 2.74 -9.74 33.80
N TRP A 26 1.56 -9.53 33.21
CA TRP A 26 0.97 -10.41 32.19
C TRP A 26 1.72 -10.50 30.85
N ASN A 27 2.64 -9.59 30.52
CA ASN A 27 3.25 -9.49 29.18
C ASN A 27 4.79 -9.41 29.16
N ILE A 28 5.49 -9.66 30.26
CA ILE A 28 6.95 -9.52 30.29
C ILE A 28 7.61 -10.56 29.37
N GLU A 29 7.09 -11.79 29.37
CA GLU A 29 7.59 -12.88 28.54
C GLU A 29 7.26 -12.69 27.05
N TRP A 30 6.20 -11.94 26.74
CA TRP A 30 5.75 -11.68 25.36
C TRP A 30 6.34 -10.39 24.79
N LYS A 31 7.08 -9.64 25.60
CA LYS A 31 7.76 -8.44 25.14
C LYS A 31 8.86 -8.82 24.13
N PRO A 32 8.98 -8.09 23.01
CA PRO A 32 10.12 -8.22 22.11
C PRO A 32 11.45 -8.00 22.84
N ALA A 33 12.43 -8.83 22.52
CA ALA A 33 13.79 -8.71 23.04
C ALA A 33 14.72 -8.06 22.00
N PRO A 34 15.98 -7.76 22.37
CA PRO A 34 16.98 -7.30 21.41
C PRO A 34 17.25 -8.35 20.32
N TYR A 35 17.86 -7.90 19.21
CA TYR A 35 18.17 -8.72 18.06
C TYR A 35 18.93 -10.03 18.44
N PRO A 36 18.47 -11.22 17.98
CA PRO A 36 19.07 -12.49 18.34
C PRO A 36 20.34 -12.75 17.52
N CYS A 37 21.49 -12.79 18.19
CA CYS A 37 22.77 -13.09 17.52
C CYS A 37 23.15 -14.58 17.58
N THR A 38 22.66 -15.33 18.55
CA THR A 38 22.98 -16.77 18.70
C THR A 38 21.83 -17.66 18.24
N SER A 39 22.13 -18.90 17.84
CA SER A 39 21.12 -19.89 17.44
C SER A 39 20.12 -20.17 18.58
N ALA A 40 20.61 -20.34 19.81
CA ALA A 40 19.77 -20.55 20.97
C ALA A 40 18.83 -19.36 21.26
N GLN A 41 19.29 -18.11 21.05
CA GLN A 41 18.43 -16.93 21.15
C GLN A 41 17.38 -16.91 20.04
N ARG A 42 17.75 -17.33 18.82
CA ARG A 42 16.82 -17.45 17.69
C ARG A 42 15.73 -18.49 17.95
N GLU A 43 16.10 -19.65 18.49
CA GLU A 43 15.16 -20.70 18.90
C GLU A 43 14.20 -20.23 20.00
N ALA A 44 14.72 -19.53 21.00
CA ALA A 44 13.90 -18.95 22.06
C ALA A 44 12.97 -17.84 21.55
N ALA A 45 13.40 -17.03 20.58
CA ALA A 45 12.58 -16.01 19.94
C ALA A 45 11.49 -16.63 19.07
N ALA A 46 11.82 -17.61 18.22
CA ALA A 46 10.85 -18.34 17.41
C ALA A 46 9.75 -18.97 18.29
N LYS A 47 10.14 -19.61 19.39
CA LYS A 47 9.20 -20.18 20.37
C LYS A 47 8.29 -19.12 21.02
N ARG A 48 8.81 -17.91 21.28
CA ARG A 48 8.03 -16.80 21.87
C ARG A 48 6.93 -16.31 20.94
N TYR A 49 7.22 -16.23 19.63
CA TYR A 49 6.26 -15.81 18.61
C TYR A 49 5.40 -16.96 18.07
N GLY A 50 5.55 -18.19 18.60
CA GLY A 50 4.81 -19.36 18.12
C GLY A 50 5.20 -19.82 16.71
N LEU A 51 6.38 -19.42 16.22
CA LEU A 51 6.88 -19.72 14.89
C LEU A 51 7.82 -20.92 14.88
N LEU A 52 7.89 -21.62 13.75
CA LEU A 52 8.93 -22.60 13.50
C LEU A 52 10.28 -21.90 13.33
N LEU A 53 11.38 -22.58 13.69
CA LEU A 53 12.73 -22.03 13.54
C LEU A 53 13.07 -21.73 12.07
N THR A 54 12.49 -22.50 11.14
CA THR A 54 12.66 -22.31 9.69
C THR A 54 12.00 -21.05 9.16
N ASP A 55 10.87 -20.68 9.76
CA ASP A 55 10.02 -19.59 9.29
C ASP A 55 10.36 -18.29 10.03
N TYR A 56 11.03 -18.39 11.17
CA TYR A 56 11.50 -17.25 11.93
C TYR A 56 12.72 -16.60 11.26
N GLN A 57 12.49 -15.44 10.66
CA GLN A 57 13.52 -14.56 10.13
C GLN A 57 13.42 -13.19 10.82
N PRO A 58 14.44 -12.72 11.55
CA PRO A 58 14.44 -11.37 12.10
C PRO A 58 14.78 -10.32 11.02
N PHE A 59 14.47 -9.05 11.29
CA PHE A 59 14.90 -7.92 10.46
C PHE A 59 16.43 -7.76 10.44
N GLU A 60 16.99 -7.18 9.37
CA GLU A 60 18.42 -6.92 9.26
C GLU A 60 18.92 -5.93 10.32
N ASP A 61 20.08 -6.20 10.93
CA ASP A 61 20.67 -5.39 12.01
C ASP A 61 21.35 -4.12 11.49
N ASP A 62 20.55 -3.20 10.94
CA ASP A 62 20.96 -1.87 10.47
C ASP A 62 20.86 -0.78 11.56
N GLY A 63 20.57 -1.19 12.80
CA GLY A 63 20.36 -0.29 13.94
C GLY A 63 18.94 0.30 14.03
N TYR A 64 18.13 0.17 12.98
CA TYR A 64 16.70 0.50 12.98
C TYR A 64 15.79 -0.72 13.13
N ALA A 65 16.38 -1.92 13.25
CA ALA A 65 15.64 -3.17 13.41
C ALA A 65 14.78 -3.15 14.69
N PRO A 66 13.53 -3.63 14.64
CA PRO A 66 12.64 -3.74 15.80
C PRO A 66 13.03 -4.89 16.77
N GLY A 67 14.33 -5.08 17.03
CA GLY A 67 14.85 -6.12 17.92
C GLY A 67 14.70 -7.53 17.34
N ASP A 68 14.05 -8.41 18.09
CA ASP A 68 13.79 -9.81 17.73
C ASP A 68 12.46 -10.05 17.00
N TYR A 69 11.76 -9.00 16.58
CA TYR A 69 10.48 -9.15 15.89
C TYR A 69 10.64 -9.89 14.54
N PRO A 70 9.74 -10.84 14.21
CA PRO A 70 9.83 -11.57 12.95
C PRO A 70 9.51 -10.66 11.75
N ASN A 71 10.34 -10.74 10.73
CA ASN A 71 10.14 -10.15 9.42
C ASN A 71 9.30 -11.10 8.56
N MET A 72 7.99 -10.92 8.64
CA MET A 72 7.03 -11.70 7.85
C MET A 72 6.74 -10.98 6.53
N ARG A 73 6.38 -11.75 5.49
CA ARG A 73 5.86 -11.18 4.24
C ARG A 73 4.65 -10.31 4.57
N ASN A 74 4.67 -9.07 4.12
CA ASN A 74 3.50 -8.20 4.19
C ASN A 74 2.42 -8.75 3.25
N TYR A 75 1.18 -8.77 3.72
CA TYR A 75 0.00 -9.14 2.95
C TYR A 75 -1.14 -8.20 3.33
N ASN A 76 -2.08 -7.99 2.42
CA ASN A 76 -3.30 -7.26 2.74
C ASN A 76 -4.30 -8.19 3.44
N GLU A 77 -5.00 -7.69 4.46
CA GLU A 77 -6.11 -8.39 5.13
C GLU A 77 -7.17 -8.90 4.13
N ALA A 78 -7.45 -8.15 3.07
CA ALA A 78 -8.39 -8.50 2.01
C ALA A 78 -8.06 -9.84 1.32
N ASN A 79 -6.79 -10.20 1.23
CA ASN A 79 -6.32 -11.40 0.53
C ASN A 79 -6.46 -12.69 1.34
N ARG A 80 -6.77 -12.60 2.63
CA ARG A 80 -7.08 -13.78 3.45
C ARG A 80 -8.44 -14.38 3.09
N ASP A 81 -8.60 -15.68 3.34
CA ASP A 81 -9.83 -16.42 3.04
C ASP A 81 -11.04 -15.81 3.77
N PRO A 82 -12.04 -15.26 3.07
CA PRO A 82 -13.20 -14.67 3.71
C PRO A 82 -14.13 -15.69 4.40
N TRP A 83 -13.97 -16.98 4.12
CA TRP A 83 -14.84 -18.04 4.65
C TRP A 83 -14.31 -18.72 5.91
N GLU A 84 -13.06 -18.46 6.28
CA GLU A 84 -12.48 -18.99 7.50
C GLU A 84 -13.07 -18.30 8.75
N HIS A 85 -13.25 -19.09 9.82
CA HIS A 85 -13.76 -18.59 11.09
C HIS A 85 -12.62 -18.01 11.93
N TYR A 86 -12.28 -16.75 11.69
CA TYR A 86 -11.27 -16.04 12.47
C TYR A 86 -11.74 -15.64 13.87
N ASP A 87 -10.84 -15.69 14.85
CA ASP A 87 -11.09 -15.14 16.20
C ASP A 87 -11.39 -13.63 16.15
N TYR A 88 -10.65 -12.90 15.32
CA TYR A 88 -10.85 -11.47 15.05
C TYR A 88 -11.38 -11.29 13.63
N TYR A 89 -12.68 -11.50 13.44
CA TYR A 89 -13.34 -11.46 12.13
C TYR A 89 -13.07 -10.19 11.30
N PRO A 90 -13.17 -8.95 11.83
CA PRO A 90 -12.96 -7.74 11.02
C PRO A 90 -11.55 -7.59 10.46
N VAL A 91 -10.57 -8.24 11.10
CA VAL A 91 -9.13 -8.13 10.81
C VAL A 91 -8.61 -9.43 10.19
N LYS A 92 -9.51 -10.43 10.03
CA LYS A 92 -9.25 -11.78 9.53
C LYS A 92 -8.03 -12.44 10.17
N ARG A 93 -7.89 -12.36 11.49
CA ARG A 93 -6.71 -12.82 12.24
C ARG A 93 -7.09 -13.76 13.38
N ASN A 94 -6.25 -14.76 13.64
CA ASN A 94 -6.43 -15.69 14.76
C ASN A 94 -5.67 -15.25 16.02
N TYR A 95 -6.09 -15.74 17.18
CA TYR A 95 -5.40 -15.53 18.44
C TYR A 95 -4.01 -16.17 18.41
N ASN A 96 -3.02 -15.50 19.02
CA ASN A 96 -1.59 -15.87 19.00
C ASN A 96 -0.91 -15.89 17.62
N GLU A 97 -1.57 -15.46 16.55
CA GLU A 97 -0.89 -15.26 15.27
C GLU A 97 0.04 -14.03 15.34
N PRO A 98 1.32 -14.15 14.95
CA PRO A 98 2.22 -13.02 14.89
C PRO A 98 1.75 -12.00 13.85
N VAL A 99 1.79 -10.72 14.19
CA VAL A 99 1.29 -9.63 13.34
C VAL A 99 2.46 -9.06 12.50
N PRO A 100 2.33 -8.85 11.18
CA PRO A 100 3.37 -8.19 10.39
C PRO A 100 3.74 -6.80 10.95
N PHE A 101 5.02 -6.42 10.91
CA PHE A 101 5.48 -5.16 11.53
C PHE A 101 4.78 -3.93 10.94
N TYR A 102 4.54 -3.92 9.62
CA TYR A 102 3.86 -2.83 8.91
C TYR A 102 2.35 -3.07 8.74
N TRP A 103 1.73 -3.84 9.64
CA TRP A 103 0.31 -4.22 9.57
C TRP A 103 -0.64 -3.07 9.21
N GLU A 104 -0.48 -1.92 9.85
CA GLU A 104 -1.37 -0.76 9.69
C GLU A 104 -1.44 -0.27 8.23
N PHE A 105 -0.35 -0.38 7.48
CA PHE A 105 -0.28 0.03 6.07
C PHE A 105 -1.02 -0.94 5.14
N TYR A 106 -1.18 -2.19 5.56
CA TYR A 106 -1.76 -3.29 4.79
C TYR A 106 -3.09 -3.79 5.38
N SER A 107 -3.78 -2.92 6.12
CA SER A 107 -5.17 -3.17 6.53
C SER A 107 -6.08 -3.40 5.31
N GLU A 108 -7.31 -3.87 5.52
CA GLU A 108 -8.25 -4.16 4.43
C GLU A 108 -8.44 -2.98 3.43
N ALA A 109 -8.39 -1.73 3.91
CA ALA A 109 -8.46 -0.53 3.08
C ALA A 109 -7.08 0.04 2.67
N GLY A 110 -6.00 -0.60 3.10
CA GLY A 110 -4.62 -0.19 2.89
C GLY A 110 -4.06 -0.60 1.52
N ALA A 111 -2.73 -0.56 1.42
CA ALA A 111 -2.03 -1.01 0.23
C ALA A 111 -2.12 -2.54 0.11
N ASP A 112 -2.13 -3.08 -1.10
CA ASP A 112 -2.00 -4.51 -1.34
C ASP A 112 -0.68 -4.80 -2.09
N PRO A 113 0.27 -5.53 -1.47
CA PRO A 113 1.52 -5.89 -2.14
C PRO A 113 1.29 -6.86 -3.31
N ASP A 114 0.21 -7.64 -3.26
CA ASP A 114 -0.14 -8.64 -4.27
C ASP A 114 -1.16 -8.07 -5.29
N PHE A 115 -1.42 -6.76 -5.27
CA PHE A 115 -2.42 -6.09 -6.10
C PHE A 115 -2.26 -6.39 -7.60
N GLN A 116 -1.02 -6.50 -8.08
CA GLN A 116 -0.73 -6.81 -9.47
C GLN A 116 -1.16 -8.23 -9.86
N GLU A 117 -1.02 -9.20 -8.96
CA GLU A 117 -1.45 -10.57 -9.21
C GLU A 117 -2.97 -10.69 -9.08
N VAL A 118 -3.54 -10.12 -8.01
CA VAL A 118 -4.95 -10.22 -7.65
C VAL A 118 -5.86 -9.44 -8.62
N HIS A 119 -5.57 -8.16 -8.85
CA HIS A 119 -6.46 -7.26 -9.60
C HIS A 119 -6.06 -7.07 -11.06
N HIS A 120 -4.78 -7.21 -11.37
CA HIS A 120 -4.24 -6.98 -12.71
C HIS A 120 -3.95 -8.27 -13.48
N TYR A 121 -4.32 -9.43 -12.94
CA TYR A 121 -4.11 -10.75 -13.55
C TYR A 121 -2.66 -10.97 -13.98
N GLY A 122 -1.71 -10.48 -13.18
CA GLY A 122 -0.27 -10.56 -13.45
C GLY A 122 0.22 -9.64 -14.58
N GLN A 123 -0.61 -8.76 -15.13
CA GLN A 123 -0.16 -7.83 -16.16
C GLN A 123 0.79 -6.79 -15.55
N PRO A 124 1.93 -6.50 -16.23
CA PRO A 124 2.86 -5.52 -15.71
C PRO A 124 2.25 -4.12 -15.78
N MET A 125 2.55 -3.28 -14.78
CA MET A 125 1.86 -2.01 -14.58
C MET A 125 1.94 -1.06 -15.79
N TRP A 126 3.08 -1.05 -16.49
CA TRP A 126 3.28 -0.25 -17.70
C TRP A 126 2.29 -0.59 -18.83
N TRP A 127 1.87 -1.86 -18.94
CA TRP A 127 0.92 -2.32 -19.95
C TRP A 127 -0.50 -1.80 -19.65
N ILE A 128 -0.87 -1.73 -18.38
CA ILE A 128 -2.16 -1.19 -17.95
C ILE A 128 -2.18 0.32 -18.17
N PHE A 129 -1.11 1.03 -17.81
CA PHE A 129 -0.99 2.45 -18.11
C PHE A 129 -1.07 2.70 -19.62
N PHE A 130 -0.41 1.87 -20.42
CA PHE A 130 -0.50 1.98 -21.87
C PHE A 130 -1.94 1.82 -22.37
N LYS A 131 -2.69 0.81 -21.92
CA LYS A 131 -4.11 0.65 -22.27
C LYS A 131 -5.00 1.81 -21.85
N PHE A 132 -4.68 2.45 -20.71
CA PHE A 132 -5.45 3.57 -20.19
C PHE A 132 -5.16 4.87 -20.94
N PHE A 133 -3.88 5.17 -21.20
CA PHE A 133 -3.46 6.44 -21.82
C PHE A 133 -3.50 6.43 -23.34
N LEU A 134 -3.27 5.27 -23.99
CA LEU A 134 -3.32 5.16 -25.45
C LEU A 134 -4.63 5.70 -26.06
N PRO A 135 -5.84 5.33 -25.60
CA PRO A 135 -7.07 5.85 -26.20
C PRO A 135 -7.22 7.37 -26.00
N LEU A 136 -6.78 7.93 -24.87
CA LEU A 136 -6.79 9.39 -24.65
C LEU A 136 -5.88 10.11 -25.64
N ILE A 137 -4.68 9.57 -25.88
CA ILE A 137 -3.74 10.11 -26.86
C ILE A 137 -4.28 9.96 -28.28
N LEU A 138 -4.92 8.84 -28.61
CA LEU A 138 -5.52 8.62 -29.93
C LEU A 138 -6.69 9.56 -30.19
N VAL A 139 -7.60 9.75 -29.23
CA VAL A 139 -8.72 10.69 -29.37
C VAL A 139 -8.22 12.13 -29.44
N GLY A 140 -7.28 12.52 -28.58
CA GLY A 140 -6.67 13.86 -28.62
C GLY A 140 -5.91 14.11 -29.92
N GLY A 141 -5.13 13.14 -30.38
CA GLY A 141 -4.44 13.20 -31.67
C GLY A 141 -5.40 13.29 -32.85
N PHE A 142 -6.50 12.52 -32.84
CA PHE A 142 -7.53 12.59 -33.86
C PHE A 142 -8.24 13.96 -33.88
N ALA A 143 -8.50 14.55 -32.71
CA ALA A 143 -9.09 15.88 -32.62
C ALA A 143 -8.16 16.95 -33.23
N LEU A 144 -6.85 16.88 -32.98
CA LEU A 144 -5.87 17.80 -33.58
C LEU A 144 -5.75 17.60 -35.10
N LEU A 145 -5.83 16.36 -35.60
CA LEU A 145 -5.78 16.08 -37.03
C LEU A 145 -7.05 16.53 -37.78
N THR A 146 -8.20 16.54 -37.10
CA THR A 146 -9.49 16.95 -37.67
C THR A 146 -9.81 18.43 -37.48
N GLU A 147 -9.01 19.17 -36.71
CA GLU A 147 -9.13 20.63 -36.54
C GLU A 147 -9.23 21.41 -37.86
N PRO A 148 -8.40 21.17 -38.91
CA PRO A 148 -8.56 21.86 -40.19
C PRO A 148 -9.81 21.43 -40.97
N TYR A 149 -10.41 20.29 -40.64
CA TYR A 149 -11.58 19.72 -41.31
C TYR A 149 -12.83 19.87 -40.45
N THR A 150 -13.17 21.11 -40.10
CA THR A 150 -14.39 21.38 -39.36
C THR A 150 -15.62 21.04 -40.20
N PHE A 151 -16.53 20.28 -39.60
CA PHE A 151 -17.84 20.06 -40.20
C PHE A 151 -18.67 21.34 -40.06
N PHE A 152 -19.00 21.98 -41.18
CA PHE A 152 -19.89 23.13 -41.22
C PHE A 152 -21.15 22.79 -42.02
N GLN A 153 -22.28 23.36 -41.62
CA GLN A 153 -23.52 23.25 -42.39
C GLN A 153 -23.41 24.15 -43.63
N PRO A 154 -23.85 23.72 -44.82
CA PRO A 154 -23.77 24.50 -46.06
C PRO A 154 -24.84 25.61 -46.09
N GLU A 155 -24.79 26.51 -45.12
CA GLU A 155 -25.72 27.60 -44.92
C GLU A 155 -24.97 28.94 -44.96
N LYS A 156 -25.67 30.01 -45.36
CA LYS A 156 -25.11 31.36 -45.27
C LYS A 156 -25.06 31.79 -43.80
N ALA A 157 -24.13 32.69 -43.48
CA ALA A 157 -24.05 33.30 -42.16
C ALA A 157 -25.40 33.91 -41.75
N LYS A 158 -25.76 33.75 -40.47
CA LYS A 158 -27.02 34.25 -39.91
C LYS A 158 -27.15 35.76 -40.14
N GLN A 159 -28.24 36.15 -40.80
CA GLN A 159 -28.57 37.55 -41.05
C GLN A 159 -29.31 38.12 -39.83
N PHE A 160 -28.95 39.33 -39.40
CA PHE A 160 -29.57 40.03 -38.27
C PHE A 160 -30.15 41.36 -38.75
N PRO A 161 -31.42 41.67 -38.46
CA PRO A 161 -32.00 42.95 -38.83
C PRO A 161 -31.27 44.11 -38.13
N PHE A 162 -31.24 45.28 -38.76
CA PHE A 162 -30.63 46.53 -38.27
C PHE A 162 -29.09 46.54 -38.10
N CYS A 163 -28.40 45.53 -38.63
CA CYS A 163 -26.94 45.50 -38.64
C CYS A 163 -26.39 46.34 -39.81
N LYS A 164 -25.80 47.51 -39.52
CA LYS A 164 -25.41 48.55 -40.53
C LYS A 164 -24.27 48.16 -41.49
N LYS A 165 -23.70 46.95 -41.38
CA LYS A 165 -22.45 46.60 -42.08
C LYS A 165 -22.69 45.98 -43.47
N HIS A 166 -23.84 45.34 -43.69
CA HIS A 166 -24.15 44.62 -44.94
C HIS A 166 -25.65 44.71 -45.28
N GLU A 167 -25.98 44.81 -46.57
CA GLU A 167 -27.35 44.72 -47.08
C GLU A 167 -27.80 43.25 -47.13
N HIS A 168 -29.03 42.97 -46.71
CA HIS A 168 -29.62 41.63 -46.70
C HIS A 168 -30.68 41.53 -47.80
N TYR A 169 -30.43 40.70 -48.83
CA TYR A 169 -31.35 40.51 -49.94
C TYR A 169 -32.53 39.59 -49.54
N THR A 170 -33.73 39.98 -49.94
CA THR A 170 -34.94 39.14 -49.91
C THR A 170 -34.94 38.25 -51.15
N PHE A 171 -34.99 36.93 -50.98
CA PHE A 171 -34.94 35.94 -52.09
C PHE A 171 -36.24 35.87 -52.93
N GLU A 172 -37.00 36.97 -52.98
CA GLU A 172 -38.25 37.04 -53.72
C GLU A 172 -37.95 37.26 -55.21
N PRO A 173 -38.64 36.55 -56.13
CA PRO A 173 -38.51 36.84 -57.55
C PRO A 173 -39.04 38.25 -57.84
N GLU A 174 -38.33 39.02 -58.64
CA GLU A 174 -38.83 40.29 -59.17
C GLU A 174 -40.11 39.99 -59.99
N MET A 175 -41.22 40.62 -59.62
CA MET A 175 -42.54 40.44 -60.24
C MET A 175 -42.69 41.25 -61.53
#